data_AF-A0A1G8LLP2-F1
#
_entry.id   AF-A0A1G8LLP2-F1
#
_cell.length_a   1.000
_cell.length_b   1.000
_cell.length_c   1.000
_cell.angle_alpha   90.00
_cell.angle_beta   90.00
_cell.angle_gamma   90.00
#
_symmetry.space_group_name_H-M   'P 1'
#
loop_
_entity.id
_entity.type
_entity.pdbx_description
1 polymer ?
#
loop_
_entity_poly.entity_id
_entity_poly.type
_entity_poly.pdbx_seq_one_letter_code
_entity_poly.pdbx_strand_id
1 'polypeptide(L)'
;MEANHSAILTGLLKVRGLFVADGDDGPPNIRNPLPPHVREAVGAVNGSYLTDYGYELGEQGDESATADRVAFLLGLPGAAGPHRAGSSAEALRDKRPANRARQPRQPHHNAEDPSS
;
A
#
# COMPACT_ATOMS: atom_id res chain seq x y z
N MET A 1 -27.17 -4.21 8.71
CA MET A 1 -26.04 -5.10 9.07
C MET A 1 -24.79 -4.31 9.52
N GLU A 2 -24.88 -2.97 9.66
CA GLU A 2 -23.77 -2.07 10.07
C GLU A 2 -23.08 -2.41 11.41
N ALA A 3 -23.84 -2.92 12.39
CA ALA A 3 -23.34 -3.09 13.76
C ALA A 3 -22.16 -4.08 13.89
N ASN A 4 -22.03 -5.04 12.97
CA ASN A 4 -20.98 -6.04 13.05
C ASN A 4 -19.62 -5.48 12.57
N HIS A 5 -19.61 -4.73 11.48
CA HIS A 5 -18.38 -4.17 10.89
C HIS A 5 -17.71 -3.16 11.82
N SER A 6 -18.48 -2.27 12.45
CA SER A 6 -17.95 -1.30 13.42
C SER A 6 -17.33 -1.98 14.65
N ALA A 7 -17.96 -3.04 15.16
CA ALA A 7 -17.43 -3.80 16.29
C ALA A 7 -16.12 -4.55 15.93
N ILE A 8 -16.05 -5.12 14.72
CA ILE A 8 -14.83 -5.78 14.19
C ILE A 8 -13.70 -4.76 14.10
N LEU A 9 -13.93 -3.61 13.46
CA LEU A 9 -12.93 -2.56 13.34
C LEU A 9 -12.46 -2.07 14.72
N THR A 10 -13.38 -1.83 15.65
CA THR A 10 -13.05 -1.41 17.03
C THR A 10 -12.15 -2.42 17.73
N GLY A 11 -12.45 -3.73 17.62
CA GLY A 11 -11.60 -4.78 18.17
C GLY A 11 -10.19 -4.77 17.57
N LEU A 12 -10.09 -4.63 16.25
CA LEU A 12 -8.82 -4.58 15.51
C LEU A 12 -7.96 -3.36 15.88
N LEU A 13 -8.58 -2.21 16.12
CA LEU A 13 -7.91 -0.99 16.58
C LEU A 13 -7.35 -1.16 17.99
N LYS A 14 -8.13 -1.75 18.90
CA LYS A 14 -7.71 -2.06 20.28
C LYS A 14 -6.52 -3.03 20.30
N VAL A 15 -6.55 -4.07 19.46
CA VAL A 15 -5.43 -5.03 19.32
C VAL A 15 -4.14 -4.34 18.88
N ARG A 16 -4.23 -3.29 18.06
CA ARG A 16 -3.07 -2.49 17.64
C ARG A 16 -2.57 -1.51 18.71
N GLY A 17 -3.22 -1.47 19.88
CA GLY A 17 -2.84 -0.58 20.98
C GLY A 17 -3.45 0.81 20.90
N LEU A 18 -4.44 1.02 20.02
CA LEU A 18 -5.19 2.27 19.97
C LEU A 18 -6.27 2.28 21.03
N PHE A 19 -6.49 3.45 21.62
CA PHE A 19 -7.63 3.69 22.47
C PHE A 19 -8.81 4.15 21.62
N VAL A 20 -9.96 3.48 21.76
CA VAL A 20 -11.22 3.83 21.09
C VAL A 20 -12.21 4.29 22.15
N ALA A 21 -12.65 5.53 22.07
CA ALA A 21 -13.81 6.05 22.80
C ALA A 21 -15.03 6.05 21.88
N ASP A 22 -16.13 5.52 22.37
CA ASP A 22 -17.43 5.72 21.74
C ASP A 22 -17.75 7.22 21.81
N GLY A 23 -18.18 7.81 20.69
CA GLY A 23 -18.69 9.18 20.69
C GLY A 23 -20.11 9.17 21.24
N ASP A 24 -20.45 10.13 22.10
CA ASP A 24 -21.78 10.20 22.73
C ASP A 24 -22.93 10.27 21.69
N ASP A 25 -22.68 10.91 20.52
CA ASP A 25 -23.62 11.01 19.37
C ASP A 25 -22.90 11.02 18.00
N GLY A 26 -21.64 10.56 17.95
CA GLY A 26 -20.76 10.76 16.79
C GLY A 26 -19.85 9.57 16.48
N PRO A 27 -19.07 9.66 15.39
CA PRO A 27 -18.10 8.61 15.05
C PRO A 27 -17.13 8.38 16.21
N PRO A 28 -16.72 7.12 16.47
CA PRO A 28 -15.77 6.80 17.52
C PRO A 28 -14.48 7.62 17.38
N ASN A 29 -13.98 8.08 18.52
CA ASN A 29 -12.73 8.82 18.61
C ASN A 29 -11.60 7.85 18.94
N ILE A 30 -10.61 7.78 18.05
CA ILE A 30 -9.50 6.86 18.11
C ILE A 30 -8.24 7.68 18.40
N ARG A 31 -7.46 7.30 19.41
CA ARG A 31 -6.23 8.02 19.77
C ARG A 31 -5.08 7.08 20.06
N ASN A 32 -3.88 7.55 19.75
CA ASN A 32 -2.66 6.92 20.22
C ASN A 32 -2.42 7.30 21.69
N PRO A 33 -2.24 6.35 22.62
CA PRO A 33 -2.06 6.65 24.03
C PRO A 33 -0.73 7.36 24.36
N LEU A 34 0.26 7.33 23.47
CA LEU A 34 1.58 7.92 23.72
C LEU A 34 1.60 9.45 23.47
N PRO A 35 1.19 9.97 22.30
CA PRO A 35 0.95 11.39 22.08
C PRO A 35 -0.53 11.75 22.33
N PRO A 36 -0.86 12.47 23.41
CA PRO A 36 -2.27 12.74 23.78
C PRO A 36 -3.04 13.62 22.79
N HIS A 37 -2.34 14.28 21.86
CA HIS A 37 -2.92 15.20 20.88
C HIS A 37 -3.22 14.56 19.52
N VAL A 38 -2.75 13.32 19.27
CA VAL A 38 -2.94 12.65 17.97
C VAL A 38 -4.15 11.73 18.07
N ARG A 39 -5.23 12.15 17.40
CA ARG A 39 -6.52 11.45 17.37
C ARG A 39 -7.15 11.54 16.00
N GLU A 40 -8.01 10.59 15.70
CA GLU A 40 -8.78 10.50 14.46
C GLU A 40 -10.22 10.11 14.82
N ALA A 41 -11.20 10.67 14.11
CA ALA A 41 -12.60 10.29 14.26
C ALA A 41 -13.04 9.53 13.01
N VAL A 42 -13.51 8.30 13.19
CA VAL A 42 -13.78 7.40 12.05
C VAL A 42 -15.26 7.04 11.98
N GLY A 43 -15.93 7.52 10.94
CA GLY A 43 -17.32 7.21 10.65
C GLY A 43 -17.46 6.19 9.52
N ALA A 44 -18.61 5.52 9.44
CA ALA A 44 -18.97 4.70 8.30
C ALA A 44 -20.09 5.39 7.50
N VAL A 45 -19.88 5.58 6.20
CA VAL A 45 -20.85 6.19 5.29
C VAL A 45 -20.88 5.37 3.99
N ASN A 46 -22.07 4.88 3.60
CA ASN A 46 -22.28 4.12 2.37
C ASN A 46 -21.33 2.92 2.18
N GLY A 47 -20.96 2.24 3.27
CA GLY A 47 -20.03 1.11 3.23
C GLY A 47 -18.54 1.49 3.25
N SER A 48 -18.20 2.78 3.25
CA SER A 48 -16.81 3.27 3.39
C SER A 48 -16.55 3.83 4.78
N TYR A 49 -15.35 3.59 5.31
CA TYR A 49 -14.83 4.23 6.51
C TYR A 49 -14.15 5.55 6.15
N LEU A 50 -14.59 6.63 6.78
CA LEU A 50 -14.12 7.99 6.51
C LEU A 50 -13.57 8.64 7.79
N THR A 51 -12.58 9.51 7.65
CA THR A 51 -12.21 10.48 8.69
C THR A 51 -13.31 11.53 8.89
N ASP A 52 -13.27 12.31 9.97
CA ASP A 52 -14.16 13.47 10.15
C ASP A 52 -13.96 14.56 9.08
N TYR A 53 -12.75 14.63 8.50
CA TYR A 53 -12.46 15.47 7.33
C TYR A 53 -12.98 14.93 5.99
N GLY A 54 -13.58 13.73 5.96
CA GLY A 54 -14.12 13.10 4.75
C GLY A 54 -13.09 12.34 3.89
N TYR A 55 -11.90 12.03 4.40
CA TYR A 55 -10.94 11.18 3.70
C TYR A 55 -11.27 9.71 3.89
N GLU A 56 -11.16 8.94 2.81
CA GLU A 56 -11.41 7.51 2.86
C GLU A 56 -10.25 6.74 3.50
N LEU A 57 -10.59 5.90 4.46
CA LEU A 57 -9.67 5.00 5.15
C LEU A 57 -9.81 3.55 4.65
N GLY A 58 -10.95 3.17 4.11
CA GLY A 58 -11.21 1.83 3.58
C GLY A 58 -12.70 1.54 3.47
N GLU A 59 -13.03 0.27 3.26
CA GLU A 59 -14.40 -0.20 3.04
C GLU A 59 -14.77 -1.26 4.10
N GLN A 60 -16.08 -1.39 4.36
CA GLN A 60 -16.62 -2.49 5.15
C GLN A 60 -16.32 -3.82 4.48
N GLY A 61 -15.82 -4.78 5.25
CA GLY A 61 -15.25 -6.05 4.75
C GLY A 61 -13.72 -6.04 4.62
N ASP A 62 -13.07 -4.88 4.72
CA ASP A 62 -11.60 -4.75 4.78
C ASP A 62 -11.16 -4.05 6.09
N GLU A 63 -11.77 -4.45 7.22
CA GLU A 63 -11.53 -3.81 8.52
C GLU A 63 -10.08 -3.94 8.97
N SER A 64 -9.40 -5.03 8.59
CA SER A 64 -7.99 -5.23 8.96
C SER A 64 -7.07 -4.22 8.30
N ALA A 65 -7.16 -4.02 6.98
CA ALA A 65 -6.33 -3.04 6.30
C ALA A 65 -6.72 -1.61 6.71
N THR A 66 -8.01 -1.37 6.96
CA THR A 66 -8.50 -0.09 7.51
C THR A 66 -7.85 0.20 8.87
N ALA A 67 -7.80 -0.78 9.78
CA ALA A 67 -7.16 -0.64 11.09
C ALA A 67 -5.65 -0.39 10.98
N ASP A 68 -4.97 -1.01 10.02
CA ASP A 68 -3.53 -0.75 9.76
C ASP A 68 -3.29 0.69 9.29
N ARG A 69 -4.14 1.20 8.39
CA ARG A 69 -4.06 2.60 7.92
C ARG A 69 -4.28 3.58 9.07
N VAL A 70 -5.29 3.34 9.92
CA VAL A 70 -5.54 4.18 11.10
C VAL A 70 -4.36 4.15 12.08
N ALA A 71 -3.79 2.98 12.36
CA ALA A 71 -2.63 2.87 13.22
C ALA A 71 -1.40 3.62 12.66
N PHE A 72 -1.18 3.53 11.36
CA PHE A 72 -0.15 4.30 10.66
C PHE A 72 -0.36 5.80 10.79
N LEU A 73 -1.58 6.30 10.52
CA LEU A 73 -1.93 7.72 10.64
C LEU A 73 -1.71 8.24 12.06
N LEU A 74 -2.01 7.43 13.08
CA LEU A 74 -1.82 7.77 14.48
C LEU A 74 -0.38 7.53 14.98
N GLY A 75 0.56 7.23 14.08
CA GLY A 75 1.98 7.14 14.39
C GLY A 75 2.35 5.95 15.28
N LEU A 76 1.52 4.90 15.30
CA LEU A 76 1.94 3.65 15.91
C LEU A 76 3.00 3.00 15.02
N PRO A 77 4.12 2.50 15.60
CA PRO A 77 5.10 1.76 14.84
C PRO A 77 4.43 0.51 14.25
N GLY A 78 4.13 0.55 12.95
CA GLY A 78 3.57 -0.58 12.26
C GLY A 78 4.59 -1.72 12.22
N ALA A 79 4.13 -2.94 12.48
CA ALA A 79 4.72 -4.08 11.78
C ALA A 79 4.51 -3.78 10.29
N ALA A 80 5.57 -3.33 9.62
CA ALA A 80 5.53 -3.01 8.21
C ALA A 80 5.21 -4.29 7.42
N GLY A 81 3.93 -4.62 7.28
CA GLY A 81 3.44 -5.40 6.17
C GLY A 81 3.70 -4.59 4.90
N PRO A 82 4.12 -5.21 3.79
CA PRO A 82 4.61 -4.49 2.64
C PRO A 82 3.54 -3.53 2.15
N HIS A 83 3.81 -2.23 2.29
CA HIS A 83 3.18 -1.21 1.49
C HIS A 83 3.29 -1.68 0.03
N ARG A 84 2.16 -2.04 -0.59
CA ARG A 84 2.04 -1.90 -2.05
C ARG A 84 1.96 -0.41 -2.37
N ALA A 85 3.03 0.30 -2.04
CA ALA A 85 3.40 1.51 -2.75
C ALA A 85 3.87 1.03 -4.13
N GLY A 86 2.98 1.15 -5.13
CA GLY A 86 3.30 0.80 -6.50
C GLY A 86 2.49 -0.37 -7.05
N SER A 87 1.19 -0.17 -7.29
CA SER A 87 0.69 -0.45 -8.64
C SER A 87 1.12 0.73 -9.52
N SER A 88 2.42 0.91 -9.66
CA SER A 88 2.97 1.91 -10.56
C SER A 88 2.59 1.49 -11.97
N ALA A 89 2.15 2.49 -12.72
CA ALA A 89 2.32 2.57 -14.16
C ALA A 89 3.78 2.30 -14.57
N GLU A 90 4.21 1.03 -14.54
CA GLU A 90 5.40 0.51 -15.24
C GLU A 90 4.98 -0.63 -16.18
N ALA A 91 3.94 -0.36 -16.97
CA ALA A 91 3.75 -1.01 -18.26
C ALA A 91 4.36 -0.12 -19.37
N LEU A 92 5.56 0.43 -19.16
CA LEU A 92 6.29 1.09 -20.24
C LEU A 92 7.78 1.13 -19.92
N ARG A 93 8.56 0.52 -20.81
CA ARG A 93 10.04 0.40 -20.82
C ARG A 93 10.53 -0.74 -19.94
N ASP A 94 10.70 -1.91 -20.56
CA ASP A 94 12.06 -2.37 -20.86
C ASP A 94 12.02 -3.76 -21.52
N LYS A 95 11.80 -3.80 -22.84
CA LYS A 95 12.22 -4.93 -23.71
C LYS A 95 12.52 -4.42 -25.11
N ARG A 96 13.53 -3.55 -25.25
CA ARG A 96 14.29 -3.48 -26.52
C ARG A 96 15.43 -4.48 -26.39
N PRO A 97 15.39 -5.66 -27.03
CA PRO A 97 16.58 -6.50 -27.10
C PRO A 97 17.63 -5.77 -27.93
N ALA A 98 18.70 -5.36 -27.26
CA ALA A 98 19.96 -4.97 -27.88
C ALA A 98 20.54 -6.21 -28.57
N ASN A 99 20.22 -6.40 -29.85
CA ASN A 99 20.88 -7.41 -30.67
C ASN A 99 21.07 -6.90 -32.11
N ARG A 100 21.83 -5.81 -32.25
CA ARG A 100 22.51 -5.49 -33.51
C ARG A 100 23.81 -6.29 -33.52
N ALA A 101 23.70 -7.58 -33.84
CA ALA A 101 24.83 -8.43 -34.15
C ALA A 101 25.60 -7.77 -35.32
N ARG A 102 26.73 -7.14 -35.00
CA ARG A 102 27.76 -6.84 -35.99
C ARG A 102 28.31 -8.19 -36.44
N GLN A 103 27.94 -8.61 -37.64
CA GLN A 103 28.59 -9.76 -38.28
C GLN A 103 30.11 -9.47 -38.35
N PRO A 104 30.96 -10.38 -37.85
CA PRO A 104 32.39 -10.30 -38.11
C PRO A 104 32.63 -10.56 -39.61
N ARG A 105 33.32 -9.63 -40.27
CA ARG A 105 33.84 -9.82 -41.63
C ARG A 105 34.73 -11.07 -41.62
N GLN A 106 34.40 -12.05 -42.45
CA GLN A 106 35.24 -13.23 -42.62
C GLN A 106 36.61 -12.84 -43.22
N PRO A 107 37.73 -13.32 -42.66
CA PRO A 107 39.01 -13.25 -43.33
C PRO A 107 39.07 -14.34 -44.42
N HIS A 108 39.27 -13.92 -45.67
CA HIS A 108 39.67 -14.82 -46.75
C HIS A 108 41.14 -15.22 -46.54
N HIS A 109 41.39 -16.49 -46.24
CA HIS A 109 42.69 -17.09 -46.49
C HIS A 109 42.55 -18.58 -46.79
N ASN A 110 42.94 -18.94 -47.99
CA ASN A 110 43.58 -20.18 -48.43
C ASN A 110 43.55 -20.14 -49.97
N ALA A 111 44.56 -20.52 -50.73
CA ALA A 111 45.91 -21.01 -50.55
C ALA A 111 46.38 -21.07 -52.03
N GLU A 112 47.47 -20.49 -52.49
CA GLU A 112 48.82 -21.07 -52.53
C GLU A 112 49.48 -20.53 -53.82
N ASP A 113 50.75 -20.18 -53.68
CA ASP A 113 51.77 -19.74 -54.67
C ASP A 113 52.06 -20.80 -55.77
N PRO A 114 53.02 -20.63 -56.71
CA PRO A 114 53.71 -19.44 -57.23
C PRO A 114 53.83 -19.41 -58.79
N SER A 115 54.48 -18.36 -59.29
CA SER A 115 54.91 -18.05 -60.67
C SER A 115 55.25 -19.17 -61.67
N SER A 116 54.91 -18.88 -62.94
CA SER A 116 55.44 -19.39 -64.24
C SER A 116 55.24 -20.86 -64.61
#